data_AF-A0A0B1S0P7-F1
#
_entry.id   AF-A0A0B1S0P7-F1
#
_cell.length_a   1.000
_cell.length_b   1.000
_cell.length_c   1.000
_cell.angle_alpha   90.00
_cell.angle_beta   90.00
_cell.angle_gamma   90.00
#
_symmetry.space_group_name_H-M   'P 1'
#
loop_
_entity.id
_entity.type
_entity.pdbx_description
1 polymer ?
#
loop_
_entity_poly.entity_id
_entity_poly.type
_entity_poly.pdbx_seq_one_letter_code
_entity_poly.pdbx_strand_id
1 'polypeptide(L)'
;MLARVHTLDVPITKEPEIMKCARTWLEKFRQTDGGARPIDIRCTAASVPAHCHPSSITCKQLEDELNFVEEFLEKSRSPVVFSHNDLQEGNILLFADYHLDGNGAIQSKVNGETTVEPLVLIDFEYCSYNYR
;
A
#
# COMPACT_ATOMS: atom_id res chain seq x y z
N MET A 1 10.61 -13.19 -1.78
CA MET A 1 10.08 -12.10 -2.62
C MET A 1 10.10 -10.70 -1.98
N LEU A 2 9.20 -10.34 -1.05
CA LEU A 2 9.13 -8.95 -0.53
C LEU A 2 10.44 -8.44 0.11
N ALA A 3 11.09 -9.27 0.93
CA ALA A 3 12.40 -8.93 1.49
C ALA A 3 13.44 -8.60 0.41
N ARG A 4 13.38 -9.26 -0.77
CA ARG A 4 14.28 -8.97 -1.90
C ARG A 4 13.97 -7.59 -2.50
N VAL A 5 12.69 -7.23 -2.63
CA VAL A 5 12.29 -5.88 -3.05
C VAL A 5 12.85 -4.82 -2.11
N HIS A 6 12.73 -5.04 -0.78
CA HIS A 6 13.25 -4.11 0.22
C HIS A 6 14.79 -3.96 0.20
N THR A 7 15.51 -4.89 -0.45
CA THR A 7 16.98 -4.78 -0.64
C THR A 7 17.40 -4.09 -1.93
N LEU A 8 16.46 -3.72 -2.81
CA LEU A 8 16.79 -3.07 -4.07
C LEU A 8 17.33 -1.65 -3.83
N ASP A 9 18.41 -1.32 -4.53
CA ASP A 9 18.96 0.03 -4.59
C ASP A 9 18.58 0.70 -5.91
N VAL A 10 17.47 1.43 -5.90
CA VAL A 10 16.88 2.04 -7.10
C VAL A 10 17.26 3.52 -7.17
N PRO A 11 17.74 4.06 -8.31
CA PRO A 11 18.27 5.43 -8.40
C PRO A 11 17.16 6.51 -8.45
N ILE A 12 16.36 6.58 -7.39
CA ILE A 12 15.29 7.56 -7.13
C ILE A 12 15.47 8.14 -5.71
N THR A 13 14.61 9.10 -5.34
CA THR A 13 14.59 9.70 -4.00
C THR A 13 14.52 8.64 -2.90
N LYS A 14 15.37 8.77 -1.87
CA LYS A 14 15.52 7.82 -0.75
C LYS A 14 14.69 8.18 0.49
N GLU A 15 13.96 9.29 0.44
CA GLU A 15 13.04 9.73 1.48
C GLU A 15 11.71 8.99 1.39
N PRO A 16 10.96 8.83 2.50
CA PRO A 16 9.65 8.20 2.49
C PRO A 16 8.61 9.07 1.79
N GLU A 17 8.16 8.66 0.60
CA GLU A 17 7.31 9.50 -0.26
C GLU A 17 5.80 9.40 0.02
N ILE A 18 5.33 8.48 0.89
CA ILE A 18 3.90 8.20 1.07
C ILE A 18 3.09 9.41 1.56
N MET A 19 3.61 10.15 2.54
CA MET A 19 2.90 11.31 3.09
C MET A 19 2.86 12.47 2.09
N LYS A 20 3.93 12.67 1.34
CA LYS A 20 3.99 13.65 0.24
C LYS A 20 2.98 13.32 -0.86
N CYS A 21 2.84 12.04 -1.21
CA CYS A 21 1.81 11.58 -2.15
C CYS A 21 0.39 11.87 -1.63
N ALA A 22 0.09 11.46 -0.39
CA ALA A 22 -1.21 11.69 0.24
C ALA A 22 -1.57 13.19 0.32
N ARG A 23 -0.62 14.03 0.71
CA ARG A 23 -0.80 15.50 0.75
C ARG A 23 -1.07 16.07 -0.64
N THR A 24 -0.37 15.58 -1.67
CA THR A 24 -0.61 15.99 -3.06
C THR A 24 -2.02 15.63 -3.52
N TRP A 25 -2.52 14.44 -3.16
CA TRP A 25 -3.90 14.05 -3.47
C TRP A 25 -4.93 14.89 -2.74
N LEU A 26 -4.71 15.17 -1.44
CA LEU A 26 -5.61 16.03 -0.67
C LEU A 26 -5.68 17.45 -1.27
N GLU A 27 -4.55 18.01 -1.67
CA GLU A 27 -4.49 19.34 -2.30
C GLU A 27 -5.22 19.35 -3.65
N LYS A 28 -5.04 18.33 -4.49
CA LYS A 28 -5.81 18.17 -5.74
C LYS A 28 -7.30 18.03 -5.47
N PHE A 29 -7.68 17.23 -4.48
CA PHE A 29 -9.08 17.01 -4.13
C PHE A 29 -9.75 18.28 -3.61
N ARG A 30 -9.03 19.08 -2.80
CA ARG A 30 -9.47 20.38 -2.27
C ARG A 30 -9.85 21.37 -3.37
N GLN A 31 -9.24 21.26 -4.55
CA GLN A 31 -9.51 22.11 -5.71
C GLN A 31 -10.75 21.68 -6.52
N THR A 32 -11.40 20.57 -6.15
CA THR A 32 -12.64 20.10 -6.77
C THR A 32 -13.87 20.58 -6.00
N ASP A 33 -15.05 20.60 -6.63
CA ASP A 33 -16.32 20.86 -5.95
C ASP A 33 -16.60 19.89 -4.78
N GLY A 34 -16.05 18.67 -4.85
CA GLY A 34 -16.12 17.69 -3.77
C GLY A 34 -15.35 18.13 -2.52
N GLY A 35 -14.23 18.81 -2.69
CA GLY A 35 -13.38 19.28 -1.60
C GLY A 35 -13.92 20.49 -0.84
N ALA A 36 -14.87 21.22 -1.41
CA ALA A 36 -15.52 22.38 -0.79
C ALA A 36 -16.59 22.02 0.24
N ARG A 37 -17.00 20.74 0.30
CA ARG A 37 -18.07 20.25 1.18
C ARG A 37 -17.58 19.11 2.08
N PRO A 38 -18.24 18.86 3.22
CA PRO A 38 -17.99 17.65 4.00
C PRO A 38 -18.19 16.39 3.16
N ILE A 39 -17.31 15.42 3.35
CA ILE A 39 -17.33 14.10 2.73
C ILE A 39 -18.04 13.15 3.68
N ASP A 40 -19.13 12.52 3.24
CA ASP A 40 -19.80 11.49 4.03
C ASP A 40 -18.91 10.26 4.17
N ILE A 41 -18.65 9.82 5.40
CA ILE A 41 -17.89 8.60 5.65
C ILE A 41 -18.82 7.40 5.49
N ARG A 42 -18.45 6.47 4.62
CA ARG A 42 -19.18 5.22 4.39
C ARG A 42 -18.22 4.04 4.50
N CYS A 43 -18.51 3.15 5.43
CA CYS A 43 -17.80 1.88 5.55
C CYS A 43 -18.22 0.95 4.40
N THR A 44 -17.25 0.48 3.60
CA THR A 44 -17.50 -0.45 2.48
C THR A 44 -17.08 -1.87 2.85
N ALA A 45 -15.77 -2.12 2.93
CA ALA A 45 -15.21 -3.44 3.22
C ALA A 45 -15.00 -3.71 4.73
N ALA A 46 -14.98 -2.66 5.56
CA ALA A 46 -14.77 -2.76 7.00
C ALA A 46 -16.11 -2.64 7.76
N SER A 47 -16.32 -3.45 8.79
CA SER A 47 -17.43 -3.28 9.73
C SER A 47 -16.92 -2.54 10.95
N VAL A 48 -17.11 -1.23 10.98
CA VAL A 48 -16.70 -0.35 12.08
C VAL A 48 -17.95 0.20 12.77
N PRO A 49 -18.06 0.09 14.12
CA PRO A 49 -19.18 0.70 14.83
C PRO A 49 -19.28 2.20 14.57
N ALA A 50 -20.49 2.70 14.34
CA ALA A 50 -20.71 4.10 13.94
C ALA A 50 -20.22 5.15 14.95
N HIS A 51 -20.00 4.77 16.21
CA HIS A 51 -19.45 5.66 17.24
C HIS A 51 -17.92 5.78 17.20
N CYS A 52 -17.24 4.93 16.42
CA CYS A 52 -15.78 4.92 16.30
C CYS A 52 -15.26 5.84 15.19
N HIS A 53 -16.14 6.44 14.39
CA HIS A 53 -15.76 7.37 13.33
C HIS A 53 -16.83 8.47 13.17
N PRO A 54 -16.47 9.67 12.68
CA PRO A 54 -17.47 10.69 12.40
C PRO A 54 -18.33 10.30 11.19
N SER A 55 -19.54 10.85 11.08
CA SER A 55 -20.43 10.61 9.94
C SER A 55 -19.99 11.36 8.66
N SER A 56 -19.23 12.45 8.82
CA SER A 56 -18.61 13.18 7.71
C SER A 56 -17.27 13.79 8.14
N ILE A 57 -16.44 14.13 7.16
CA ILE A 57 -15.12 14.74 7.36
C ILE A 57 -14.85 15.83 6.32
N THR A 58 -14.20 16.91 6.73
CA THR A 58 -13.78 17.99 5.84
C THR A 58 -12.35 17.81 5.35
N CYS A 59 -11.95 18.49 4.27
CA CYS A 59 -10.54 18.53 3.84
C CYS A 59 -9.59 19.04 4.91
N LYS A 60 -10.05 19.92 5.81
CA LYS A 60 -9.24 20.41 6.93
C LYS A 60 -9.02 19.32 7.98
N GLN A 61 -10.06 18.57 8.33
CA GLN A 61 -9.95 17.45 9.25
C GLN A 61 -9.10 16.31 8.65
N LEU A 62 -9.23 16.01 7.36
CA LEU A 62 -8.34 15.07 6.67
C LEU A 62 -6.88 15.51 6.74
N GLU A 63 -6.59 16.81 6.59
CA GLU A 63 -5.23 17.33 6.75
C GLU A 63 -4.71 17.15 8.18
N ASP A 64 -5.56 17.32 9.19
CA ASP A 64 -5.22 17.09 10.58
C ASP A 64 -4.92 15.60 10.86
N GLU A 65 -5.69 14.68 10.27
CA GLU A 65 -5.41 13.24 10.33
C GLU A 65 -4.08 12.89 9.62
N LEU A 66 -3.77 13.51 8.47
CA LEU A 66 -2.48 13.31 7.81
C LEU A 66 -1.32 13.80 8.68
N ASN A 67 -1.47 14.92 9.39
CA ASN A 67 -0.45 15.42 10.32
C ASN A 67 -0.22 14.42 11.47
N PHE A 68 -1.30 13.86 12.03
CA PHE A 68 -1.21 12.83 13.07
C PHE A 68 -0.48 11.56 12.57
N VAL A 69 -0.83 11.08 11.37
CA VAL A 69 -0.19 9.90 10.77
C VAL A 69 1.29 10.16 10.48
N GLU A 70 1.66 11.33 9.95
CA GLU A 70 3.06 11.70 9.69
C GLU A 70 3.89 11.68 10.99
N GLU A 71 3.38 12.32 12.05
CA GLU A 71 4.03 12.32 13.37
C GLU A 71 4.20 10.90 13.91
N PHE A 72 3.21 10.02 13.72
CA PHE A 72 3.30 8.63 14.13
C PHE A 72 4.36 7.85 13.32
N LEU A 73 4.38 8.02 12.00
CA LEU A 73 5.33 7.35 11.11
C LEU A 73 6.78 7.74 11.43
N GLU A 74 7.04 9.03 11.66
CA GLU A 74 8.36 9.53 12.07
C GLU A 74 8.82 8.89 13.39
N LYS A 75 7.90 8.71 14.35
CA LYS A 75 8.19 8.09 15.65
C LYS A 75 8.36 6.57 15.58
N SER A 76 7.81 5.91 14.56
CA SER A 76 7.89 4.46 14.40
C SER A 76 9.34 3.96 14.26
N ARG A 77 10.26 4.82 13.77
CA ARG A 77 11.65 4.48 13.43
C ARG A 77 11.75 3.26 12.50
N SER A 78 10.72 3.02 11.68
CA SER A 78 10.78 1.98 10.66
C SER A 78 11.88 2.35 9.64
N PRO A 79 12.77 1.42 9.24
CA PRO A 79 13.73 1.67 8.19
C PRO A 79 13.04 2.07 6.88
N VAL A 80 13.63 3.03 6.18
CA VAL A 80 13.19 3.43 4.84
C VAL A 80 13.85 2.50 3.82
N VAL A 81 13.04 1.85 2.99
CA VAL A 81 13.45 0.86 1.98
C VAL A 81 12.67 1.06 0.69
N PHE A 82 13.18 0.53 -0.42
CA PHE A 82 12.41 0.48 -1.66
C PHE A 82 11.20 -0.46 -1.47
N SER A 83 10.00 0.09 -1.63
CA SER A 83 8.74 -0.57 -1.29
C SER A 83 7.82 -0.63 -2.49
N HIS A 84 7.01 -1.68 -2.59
CA HIS A 84 6.00 -1.84 -3.65
C HIS A 84 4.80 -0.91 -3.46
N ASN A 85 4.42 -0.67 -2.19
CA ASN A 85 3.28 0.12 -1.72
C ASN A 85 1.86 -0.35 -2.14
N ASP A 86 1.74 -1.27 -3.10
CA ASP A 86 0.45 -1.87 -3.51
C ASP A 86 0.49 -3.41 -3.58
N LEU A 87 0.65 -4.08 -2.44
CA LEU A 87 0.76 -5.55 -2.35
C LEU A 87 -0.61 -6.24 -2.23
N GLN A 88 -1.55 -5.87 -3.10
CA GLN A 88 -2.85 -6.56 -3.22
C GLN A 88 -2.71 -7.88 -4.00
N GLU A 89 -3.72 -8.75 -3.92
CA GLU A 89 -3.73 -10.08 -4.53
C GLU A 89 -3.55 -10.05 -6.06
N GLY A 90 -4.02 -8.99 -6.73
CA GLY A 90 -3.85 -8.82 -8.17
C GLY A 90 -2.39 -8.64 -8.62
N ASN A 91 -1.53 -8.17 -7.72
CA ASN A 91 -0.12 -7.86 -8.01
C ASN A 91 0.83 -9.00 -7.60
N ILE A 92 0.29 -10.12 -7.11
CA ILE A 92 1.04 -11.30 -6.67
C ILE A 92 0.64 -12.47 -7.58
N LEU A 93 1.47 -12.75 -8.57
CA LEU A 93 1.17 -13.79 -9.55
C LEU A 93 1.87 -15.10 -9.23
N LEU A 94 1.18 -16.21 -9.51
CA LEU A 94 1.74 -17.56 -9.50
C LEU A 94 2.20 -17.93 -10.90
N PHE A 95 3.44 -18.38 -11.05
CA PHE A 95 3.95 -18.85 -12.35
C PHE A 95 3.15 -20.07 -12.85
N ALA A 96 3.00 -20.18 -14.18
CA ALA A 96 2.15 -21.18 -14.82
C ALA A 96 2.53 -22.62 -14.49
N ASP A 97 3.81 -22.87 -14.21
CA ASP A 97 4.35 -24.18 -13.81
C ASP A 97 3.97 -24.58 -12.38
N TYR A 98 3.27 -23.72 -11.64
CA TYR A 98 2.81 -23.98 -10.29
C TYR A 98 1.28 -23.98 -10.18
N HIS A 99 0.77 -24.61 -9.12
CA HIS A 99 -0.64 -24.54 -8.73
C HIS A 99 -0.78 -24.53 -7.21
N LEU A 100 -1.95 -24.13 -6.73
CA LEU A 100 -2.34 -24.29 -5.33
C LEU A 100 -3.06 -25.63 -5.16
N ASP A 101 -2.72 -26.38 -4.12
CA ASP A 101 -3.50 -27.54 -3.71
C ASP A 101 -4.74 -27.14 -2.88
N GLY A 102 -5.54 -28.11 -2.46
CA GLY A 102 -6.76 -27.87 -1.68
C GLY A 102 -6.55 -27.22 -0.31
N ASN A 103 -5.30 -27.20 0.20
CA ASN A 103 -4.93 -26.55 1.45
C ASN A 103 -4.20 -25.21 1.22
N GLY A 104 -4.07 -24.78 -0.04
CA GLY A 104 -3.38 -23.55 -0.43
C GLY A 104 -1.85 -23.67 -0.49
N ALA A 105 -1.28 -24.88 -0.45
CA ALA A 105 0.16 -25.04 -0.64
C ALA A 105 0.52 -24.96 -2.13
N ILE A 106 1.65 -24.34 -2.43
CA ILE A 106 2.16 -24.20 -3.80
C ILE A 106 2.87 -25.48 -4.21
N GLN A 107 2.45 -26.07 -5.33
CA GLN A 107 3.00 -27.30 -5.89
C GLN A 107 3.49 -27.06 -7.33
N SER A 108 4.69 -27.57 -7.65
CA SER A 108 5.18 -27.59 -9.04
C SER A 108 4.39 -28.62 -9.85
N LYS A 109 4.01 -28.26 -11.07
CA LYS A 109 3.38 -29.13 -12.06
C LYS A 109 4.42 -29.96 -12.82
N VAL A 110 5.69 -29.59 -12.74
CA VAL A 110 6.79 -30.23 -13.47
C VAL A 110 7.49 -31.23 -12.54
N ASN A 111 7.72 -32.43 -13.04
CA ASN A 111 8.50 -33.45 -12.33
C ASN A 111 9.99 -33.09 -12.39
N GLY A 112 10.52 -32.49 -11.32
CA GLY A 112 11.94 -32.14 -11.19
C GLY A 112 12.18 -31.01 -10.20
N GLU A 113 13.45 -30.73 -9.89
CA GLU A 113 13.81 -29.54 -9.11
C GLU A 113 13.47 -28.28 -9.91
N THR A 114 12.56 -27.46 -9.38
CA THR A 114 12.24 -26.16 -9.99
C THR A 114 13.07 -25.09 -9.27
N THR A 115 13.92 -24.37 -10.01
CA THR A 115 14.85 -23.36 -9.45
C THR A 115 14.25 -21.96 -9.39
N VAL A 116 13.05 -21.76 -9.94
CA VAL A 116 12.38 -20.46 -10.07
C VAL A 116 11.44 -20.24 -8.89
N GLU A 117 11.51 -19.08 -8.22
CA GLU A 117 10.53 -18.72 -7.18
C GLU A 117 9.10 -18.78 -7.77
N PRO A 118 8.14 -19.43 -7.09
CA PRO A 118 6.81 -19.65 -7.66
C PRO A 118 5.97 -18.37 -7.79
N LEU A 119 6.25 -17.37 -6.97
CA LEU A 119 5.54 -16.10 -6.93
C LEU A 119 6.38 -14.99 -7.56
N VAL A 120 5.70 -14.06 -8.21
CA VAL A 120 6.29 -12.83 -8.74
C VAL A 120 5.44 -11.63 -8.37
N LEU A 121 6.09 -10.52 -7.98
CA LEU A 121 5.46 -9.21 -7.84
C LEU A 121 5.51 -8.48 -9.16
N ILE A 122 4.38 -7.89 -9.53
CA ILE A 122 4.24 -7.06 -10.72
C ILE A 122 3.61 -5.72 -10.35
N ASP A 123 3.59 -4.81 -11.32
CA ASP A 123 2.90 -3.52 -11.22
C ASP A 123 3.42 -2.60 -10.10
N PHE A 124 4.63 -2.10 -10.32
CA PHE A 124 5.32 -1.18 -9.42
C PHE A 124 4.85 0.29 -9.61
N GLU A 125 3.60 0.53 -10.02
CA GLU A 125 3.06 1.88 -10.29
C GLU A 125 3.22 2.82 -9.07
N TYR A 126 2.99 2.30 -7.86
CA TYR A 126 3.09 3.07 -6.61
C TYR A 126 4.44 2.92 -5.90
N CYS A 127 5.46 2.33 -6.53
CA CYS A 127 6.72 2.05 -5.84
C CYS A 127 7.50 3.33 -5.48
N SER A 128 8.15 3.31 -4.32
CA SER A 128 9.00 4.40 -3.84
C SER A 128 9.86 3.93 -2.68
N TYR A 129 10.81 4.75 -2.23
CA TYR A 129 11.34 4.56 -0.89
C TYR A 129 10.26 4.95 0.13
N ASN A 130 10.04 4.08 1.11
CA ASN A 130 9.03 4.24 2.14
C ASN A 130 9.42 3.46 3.41
N TYR A 131 8.72 3.71 4.50
CA TYR A 131 8.80 2.89 5.71
C TYR A 131 8.44 1.43 5.37
N ARG A 132 9.31 0.48 5.76
CA ARG A 132 9.15 -0.96 5.47
C ARG A 132 7.91 -1.61 6.08
#